data_AF-A0A6G5AGP2-F1
#
_entry.id   AF-A0A6G5AGP2-F1
#
_cell.length_a   1.000
_cell.length_b   1.000
_cell.length_c   1.000
_cell.angle_alpha   90.00
_cell.angle_beta   90.00
_cell.angle_gamma   90.00
#
_symmetry.space_group_name_H-M   'P 1'
#
loop_
_entity.id
_entity.type
_entity.pdbx_description
1 polymer ?
#
loop_
_entity_poly.entity_id
_entity_poly.type
_entity_poly.pdbx_seq_one_letter_code
_entity_poly.pdbx_strand_id
1 'polypeptide(L)'
;MEQPSTQQQEFAPVGGGAGAETASVSEASDAAAPAQAEAAFPTETTTSCTSPSAEQPPQSVYHIKWVRWNNQKTPIVTQNENGPCPLIAIINVLTLKGLVKLPQTLDIVTVEQLMEHLGDCILSSIPKDIPESAQLNYEQNMHDAIAILPKLQTGLDVNVRFTGVKDFEYTPECIVFDLLRIPLYHGWLLDPESPEILAAVGSCSYNQLVEKIINNKSSTKPEMVTEALLAEAFLERTASQLTYHGLCELNSTLTEDELCVLFRNNHFITLYKRKD
;
A
#
# COMPACT_ATOMS: atom_id res chain seq x y z
N MET A 1 -37.32 35.71 8.36
CA MET A 1 -35.89 35.72 7.99
C MET A 1 -35.15 35.02 9.11
N GLU A 2 -35.48 33.74 9.34
CA GLU A 2 -34.87 32.55 8.73
C GLU A 2 -33.42 32.34 9.16
N GLN A 3 -33.28 31.47 10.16
CA GLN A 3 -32.06 30.74 10.51
C GLN A 3 -32.00 29.47 9.62
N PRO A 4 -30.81 29.02 9.18
CA PRO A 4 -30.71 27.81 8.38
C PRO A 4 -30.64 26.56 9.28
N SER A 5 -31.44 25.57 8.90
CA SER A 5 -31.62 24.27 9.54
C SER A 5 -30.48 23.30 9.18
N THR A 6 -29.95 22.64 10.20
CA THR A 6 -29.03 21.49 10.12
C THR A 6 -29.77 20.27 9.60
N GLN A 7 -29.28 19.62 8.53
CA GLN A 7 -29.79 18.33 8.06
C GLN A 7 -28.73 17.26 8.33
N GLN A 8 -29.02 16.43 9.35
CA GLN A 8 -28.35 15.16 9.62
C GLN A 8 -28.79 14.14 8.57
N GLN A 9 -27.84 13.38 8.04
CA GLN A 9 -28.10 12.29 7.09
C GLN A 9 -27.91 10.96 7.84
N GLU A 10 -29.03 10.31 8.16
CA GLU A 10 -29.09 8.98 8.78
C GLU A 10 -28.82 7.88 7.73
N PHE A 11 -28.05 6.86 8.13
CA PHE A 11 -27.83 5.62 7.39
C PHE A 11 -28.96 4.62 7.66
N ALA A 12 -29.47 3.97 6.62
CA ALA A 12 -30.50 2.93 6.71
C ALA A 12 -29.88 1.51 6.84
N PRO A 13 -30.51 0.56 7.56
CA PRO A 13 -30.06 -0.82 7.64
C PRO A 13 -30.68 -1.69 6.53
N VAL A 14 -29.96 -2.69 6.04
CA VAL A 14 -30.48 -3.68 5.09
C VAL A 14 -30.60 -5.03 5.78
N GLY A 15 -31.85 -5.52 5.90
CA GLY A 15 -32.20 -6.86 6.36
C GLY A 15 -32.32 -7.87 5.21
N GLY A 16 -32.05 -9.14 5.51
CA GLY A 16 -31.93 -10.24 4.54
C GLY A 16 -33.23 -10.93 4.11
N GLY A 17 -33.06 -11.91 3.22
CA GLY A 17 -34.09 -12.85 2.77
C GLY A 17 -33.55 -13.81 1.69
N ALA A 18 -33.93 -15.09 1.79
CA ALA A 18 -33.25 -16.27 1.27
C ALA A 18 -33.65 -16.76 -0.15
N GLY A 19 -32.75 -17.53 -0.78
CA GLY A 19 -33.03 -18.83 -1.41
C GLY A 19 -33.40 -18.91 -2.91
N ALA A 20 -32.54 -19.54 -3.73
CA ALA A 20 -32.88 -20.69 -4.60
C ALA A 20 -31.72 -21.11 -5.54
N GLU A 21 -31.30 -22.37 -5.39
CA GLU A 21 -30.95 -23.42 -6.37
C GLU A 21 -30.08 -23.18 -7.65
N THR A 22 -28.93 -23.87 -7.62
CA THR A 22 -28.32 -24.79 -8.61
C THR A 22 -28.04 -24.36 -10.07
N ALA A 23 -26.74 -24.34 -10.42
CA ALA A 23 -26.23 -24.96 -11.66
C ALA A 23 -24.73 -25.25 -11.55
N SER A 24 -24.38 -26.53 -11.70
CA SER A 24 -23.04 -27.08 -11.84
C SER A 24 -22.50 -26.85 -13.26
N VAL A 25 -21.29 -26.31 -13.42
CA VAL A 25 -20.48 -26.49 -14.63
C VAL A 25 -19.02 -26.67 -14.26
N SER A 26 -18.44 -27.70 -14.88
CA SER A 26 -17.13 -28.32 -14.74
C SER A 26 -15.96 -27.50 -15.29
N GLU A 27 -14.78 -27.80 -14.74
CA GLU A 27 -13.43 -27.37 -15.11
C GLU A 27 -13.01 -27.63 -16.56
N ALA A 28 -12.11 -26.76 -17.05
CA ALA A 28 -11.00 -26.92 -18.02
C ALA A 28 -10.87 -25.61 -18.83
N SER A 29 -9.72 -25.00 -19.11
CA SER A 29 -8.29 -25.29 -18.89
C SER A 29 -7.47 -24.05 -19.32
N ASP A 30 -6.25 -23.97 -18.80
CA ASP A 30 -5.19 -22.97 -18.97
C ASP A 30 -4.88 -22.36 -20.35
N ALA A 31 -4.42 -21.10 -20.30
CA ALA A 31 -3.27 -20.58 -21.06
C ALA A 31 -2.78 -19.25 -20.43
N ALA A 32 -1.52 -18.86 -20.31
CA ALA A 32 -0.20 -19.48 -20.35
C ALA A 32 0.78 -18.31 -20.01
N ALA A 33 1.58 -18.44 -18.95
CA ALA A 33 2.72 -17.57 -18.64
C ALA A 33 4.03 -18.21 -19.16
N PRO A 34 5.08 -17.44 -19.54
CA PRO A 34 6.27 -18.01 -20.15
C PRO A 34 7.31 -18.49 -19.13
N ALA A 35 7.57 -19.80 -19.22
CA ALA A 35 8.83 -20.55 -19.12
C ALA A 35 10.05 -19.97 -18.37
N GLN A 36 10.46 -20.67 -17.32
CA GLN A 36 11.87 -20.81 -16.90
C GLN A 36 12.30 -22.28 -17.05
N ALA A 37 13.54 -22.47 -17.48
CA ALA A 37 14.12 -23.75 -17.89
C ALA A 37 14.58 -24.60 -16.68
N GLU A 38 14.23 -25.89 -16.68
CA GLU A 38 14.79 -26.90 -15.76
C GLU A 38 15.96 -27.64 -16.42
N ALA A 39 17.03 -27.83 -15.64
CA ALA A 39 18.14 -28.73 -15.93
C ALA A 39 18.14 -29.90 -14.93
N ALA A 40 18.55 -31.07 -15.43
CA ALA A 40 18.32 -32.40 -14.89
C ALA A 40 19.02 -32.77 -13.55
N PHE A 41 18.39 -33.72 -12.85
CA PHE A 41 18.96 -34.52 -11.74
C PHE A 41 19.92 -35.62 -12.20
N PRO A 42 20.78 -36.11 -11.29
CA PRO A 42 20.77 -37.56 -11.01
C PRO A 42 20.78 -37.94 -9.51
N THR A 43 20.52 -39.23 -9.29
CA THR A 43 20.00 -39.95 -8.11
C THR A 43 21.07 -40.48 -7.12
N GLU A 44 20.58 -40.86 -5.91
CA GLU A 44 21.17 -41.73 -4.85
C GLU A 44 22.14 -41.04 -3.85
N THR A 45 22.15 -41.28 -2.53
CA THR A 45 21.99 -42.51 -1.76
C THR A 45 21.62 -42.20 -0.30
N THR A 46 20.88 -43.10 0.35
CA THR A 46 20.50 -43.10 1.77
C THR A 46 21.70 -43.16 2.72
N THR A 47 21.78 -42.31 3.74
CA THR A 47 22.56 -42.58 4.96
C THR A 47 21.98 -41.84 6.16
N SER A 48 21.75 -42.58 7.24
CA SER A 48 21.25 -42.12 8.53
C SER A 48 22.33 -41.38 9.33
N CYS A 49 21.89 -40.42 10.16
CA CYS A 49 22.26 -40.20 11.57
C CYS A 49 22.49 -38.73 11.93
N THR A 50 22.02 -38.39 13.14
CA THR A 50 22.39 -37.24 14.01
C THR A 50 21.90 -35.84 13.61
N SER A 51 20.95 -35.35 14.41
CA SER A 51 20.43 -33.98 14.41
C SER A 51 21.53 -32.94 14.71
N PRO A 52 21.60 -31.84 13.96
CA PRO A 52 22.02 -30.57 14.48
C PRO A 52 20.79 -29.78 14.95
N SER A 53 20.92 -29.17 16.12
CA SER A 53 19.98 -28.15 16.60
C SER A 53 20.04 -26.91 15.70
N ALA A 54 18.87 -26.33 15.45
CA ALA A 54 18.61 -24.93 15.05
C ALA A 54 19.40 -24.33 13.87
N GLU A 55 18.66 -24.00 12.81
CA GLU A 55 18.92 -22.79 12.04
C GLU A 55 17.62 -21.98 12.05
N GLN A 56 17.50 -21.05 13.01
CA GLN A 56 16.47 -20.02 12.88
C GLN A 56 16.77 -19.25 11.58
N PRO A 57 15.76 -18.90 10.77
CA PRO A 57 16.00 -18.10 9.57
C PRO A 57 16.79 -16.85 9.98
N PRO A 58 17.76 -16.40 9.16
CA PRO A 58 18.58 -15.23 9.49
C PRO A 58 17.63 -14.09 9.85
N GLN A 59 17.73 -13.60 11.08
CA GLN A 59 16.91 -12.48 11.53
C GLN A 59 17.14 -11.32 10.55
N SER A 60 16.09 -10.85 9.90
CA SER A 60 16.17 -9.71 8.99
C SER A 60 16.57 -8.47 9.79
N VAL A 61 17.85 -8.12 9.73
CA VAL A 61 18.45 -6.97 10.41
C VAL A 61 18.58 -5.78 9.46
N TYR A 62 18.30 -4.59 9.97
CA TYR A 62 18.40 -3.33 9.25
C TYR A 62 19.35 -2.38 9.95
N HIS A 63 20.14 -1.63 9.19
CA HIS A 63 21.02 -0.62 9.75
C HIS A 63 20.25 0.64 10.16
N ILE A 64 20.67 1.23 11.27
CA ILE A 64 20.19 2.52 11.74
C ILE A 64 21.19 3.58 11.29
N LYS A 65 20.71 4.60 10.60
CA LYS A 65 21.47 5.82 10.31
C LYS A 65 20.96 6.94 11.20
N TRP A 66 21.86 7.51 11.97
CA TRP A 66 21.56 8.66 12.83
C TRP A 66 21.72 9.96 12.05
N VAL A 67 20.63 10.73 11.92
CA VAL A 67 20.59 12.01 11.21
C VAL A 67 20.29 13.17 12.16
N ARG A 68 20.62 14.39 11.74
CA ARG A 68 20.20 15.61 12.44
C ARG A 68 18.84 16.05 11.90
N TRP A 69 17.80 15.95 12.72
CA TRP A 69 16.43 16.29 12.37
C TRP A 69 15.85 17.21 13.44
N ASN A 70 15.34 18.39 13.07
CA ASN A 70 14.84 19.42 14.01
C ASN A 70 15.83 19.69 15.17
N ASN A 71 17.12 19.81 14.84
CA ASN A 71 18.24 19.99 15.78
C ASN A 71 18.44 18.85 16.80
N GLN A 72 17.79 17.70 16.59
CA GLN A 72 17.95 16.50 17.41
C GLN A 72 18.62 15.37 16.61
N LYS A 73 19.28 14.46 17.33
CA LYS A 73 19.86 13.24 16.75
C LYS A 73 18.75 12.19 16.67
N THR A 74 18.28 11.89 15.46
CA THR A 74 17.10 11.06 15.21
C THR A 74 17.48 9.83 14.37
N PRO A 75 17.00 8.63 14.71
CA PRO A 75 17.29 7.43 13.94
C PRO A 75 16.38 7.34 12.70
N ILE A 76 16.97 6.95 11.58
CA ILE A 76 16.24 6.43 10.42
C ILE A 76 16.75 5.03 10.10
N VAL A 77 15.83 4.13 9.77
CA VAL A 77 16.11 2.75 9.37
C VAL A 77 16.39 2.73 7.87
N THR A 78 17.49 2.11 7.48
CA THR A 78 17.87 1.93 6.07
C THR A 78 17.46 0.56 5.57
N GLN A 79 17.06 0.49 4.30
CA GLN A 79 16.66 -0.76 3.66
C GLN A 79 17.86 -1.43 2.96
N ASN A 80 17.87 -2.76 2.93
CA ASN A 80 18.71 -3.60 2.07
C ASN A 80 17.99 -3.93 0.75
N GLU A 81 18.62 -4.71 -0.13
CA GLU A 81 17.95 -5.23 -1.33
C GLU A 81 16.78 -6.15 -0.92
N ASN A 82 15.56 -5.88 -1.42
CA ASN A 82 14.31 -6.58 -1.07
C ASN A 82 13.79 -6.42 0.36
N GLY A 83 14.25 -5.40 1.11
CA GLY A 83 13.73 -5.15 2.47
C GLY A 83 12.25 -4.71 2.52
N PRO A 84 11.62 -4.71 3.71
CA PRO A 84 10.21 -4.38 3.91
C PRO A 84 9.99 -2.87 3.85
N CYS A 85 10.01 -2.31 2.63
CA CYS A 85 9.85 -0.88 2.43
C CYS A 85 8.58 -0.28 3.07
N PRO A 86 7.40 -0.95 3.12
CA PRO A 86 6.24 -0.38 3.79
C PRO A 86 6.48 -0.17 5.29
N LEU A 87 7.02 -1.19 5.97
CA LEU A 87 7.38 -1.12 7.39
C LEU A 87 8.41 -0.02 7.67
N ILE A 88 9.48 0.02 6.87
CA ILE A 88 10.55 1.00 7.03
C ILE A 88 10.04 2.42 6.80
N ALA A 89 9.18 2.62 5.79
CA ALA A 89 8.61 3.93 5.49
C ALA A 89 7.76 4.45 6.66
N ILE A 90 6.94 3.59 7.25
CA ILE A 90 6.12 3.90 8.43
C ILE A 90 7.00 4.20 9.64
N ILE A 91 7.96 3.32 9.97
CA ILE A 91 8.84 3.51 11.12
C ILE A 91 9.62 4.82 11.01
N ASN A 92 10.15 5.15 9.84
CA ASN A 92 10.87 6.40 9.63
C ASN A 92 9.98 7.63 9.82
N VAL A 93 8.70 7.58 9.39
CA VAL A 93 7.74 8.64 9.72
C VAL A 93 7.57 8.75 11.24
N LEU A 94 7.40 7.63 11.94
CA LEU A 94 7.20 7.62 13.39
C LEU A 94 8.42 8.10 14.18
N THR A 95 9.64 7.75 13.77
CA THR A 95 10.86 8.23 14.41
C THR A 95 11.08 9.72 14.16
N LEU A 96 10.81 10.21 12.93
CA LEU A 96 10.91 11.63 12.58
C LEU A 96 9.82 12.48 13.26
N LYS A 97 8.64 11.92 13.53
CA LYS A 97 7.59 12.51 14.39
C LYS A 97 7.94 12.45 15.89
N GLY A 98 8.97 11.69 16.28
CA GLY A 98 9.36 11.48 17.68
C GLY A 98 8.43 10.55 18.48
N LEU A 99 7.57 9.79 17.79
CA LEU A 99 6.66 8.81 18.38
C LEU A 99 7.37 7.49 18.71
N VAL A 100 8.38 7.12 17.91
CA VAL A 100 9.28 5.99 18.19
C VAL A 100 10.66 6.54 18.54
N LYS A 101 11.26 5.99 19.61
CA LYS A 101 12.62 6.33 20.04
C LYS A 101 13.44 5.07 20.15
N LEU A 102 14.59 5.05 19.50
CA LEU A 102 15.57 3.98 19.62
C LEU A 102 16.73 4.42 20.53
N PRO A 103 17.32 3.53 21.34
CA PRO A 103 18.53 3.82 22.10
C PRO A 103 19.70 4.24 21.19
N GLN A 104 20.45 5.27 21.57
CA GLN A 104 21.57 5.81 20.77
C GLN A 104 22.76 4.86 20.60
N THR A 105 22.78 3.76 21.36
CA THR A 105 23.80 2.71 21.29
C THR A 105 23.50 1.67 20.21
N LEU A 106 22.33 1.76 19.55
CA LEU A 106 21.96 0.83 18.48
C LEU A 106 22.42 1.34 17.12
N ASP A 107 23.09 0.45 16.39
CA ASP A 107 23.46 0.63 14.98
C ASP A 107 22.66 -0.30 14.04
N ILE A 108 21.95 -1.28 14.61
CA ILE A 108 21.12 -2.26 13.91
C ILE A 108 19.80 -2.47 14.66
N VAL A 109 18.76 -2.89 13.93
CA VAL A 109 17.43 -3.23 14.45
C VAL A 109 16.87 -4.44 13.72
N THR A 110 16.20 -5.35 14.42
CA THR A 110 15.54 -6.50 13.79
C THR A 110 14.13 -6.14 13.31
N VAL A 111 13.61 -6.90 12.35
CA VAL A 111 12.21 -6.77 11.95
C VAL A 111 11.25 -6.93 13.13
N GLU A 112 11.53 -7.84 14.08
CA GLU A 112 10.66 -8.05 15.25
C GLU A 112 10.59 -6.80 16.12
N GLN A 113 11.72 -6.12 16.35
CA GLN A 113 11.78 -4.87 17.11
C GLN A 113 11.01 -3.74 16.40
N LEU A 114 11.09 -3.67 15.07
CA LEU A 114 10.30 -2.70 14.29
C LEU A 114 8.80 -2.97 14.43
N MET A 115 8.40 -4.25 14.35
CA MET A 115 7.01 -4.65 14.53
C MET A 115 6.48 -4.37 15.94
N GLU A 116 7.31 -4.57 16.97
CA GLU A 116 6.98 -4.24 18.36
C GLU A 116 6.72 -2.74 18.53
N HIS A 117 7.64 -1.89 18.06
CA HIS A 117 7.44 -0.43 18.10
C HIS A 117 6.23 0.04 17.31
N LEU A 118 5.94 -0.60 16.17
CA LEU A 118 4.76 -0.31 15.38
C LEU A 118 3.47 -0.68 16.15
N GLY A 119 3.43 -1.88 16.75
CA GLY A 119 2.33 -2.34 17.58
C GLY A 119 2.06 -1.41 18.76
N ASP A 120 3.11 -1.01 19.48
CA ASP A 120 3.01 -0.04 20.59
C ASP A 120 2.44 1.31 20.14
N CYS A 121 2.82 1.80 18.96
CA CYS A 121 2.29 3.04 18.40
C CYS A 121 0.81 2.92 18.04
N ILE A 122 0.40 1.82 17.41
CA ILE A 122 -1.00 1.55 17.08
C ILE A 122 -1.84 1.48 18.37
N LEU A 123 -1.38 0.77 19.39
CA LEU A 123 -2.07 0.68 20.69
C LEU A 123 -2.09 2.01 21.45
N SER A 124 -1.04 2.83 21.32
CA SER A 124 -0.99 4.15 21.94
C SER A 124 -1.83 5.20 21.21
N SER A 125 -2.21 4.93 19.96
CA SER A 125 -3.06 5.81 19.14
C SER A 125 -4.56 5.75 19.53
N ILE A 126 -4.93 4.80 20.40
CA ILE A 126 -6.30 4.59 20.88
C ILE A 126 -6.83 5.87 21.56
N PRO A 127 -7.89 6.49 21.02
CA PRO A 127 -8.56 7.60 21.69
C PRO A 127 -9.11 7.14 23.03
N LYS A 128 -8.91 7.93 24.09
CA LYS A 128 -9.37 7.58 25.44
C LYS A 128 -10.89 7.65 25.61
N ASP A 129 -11.56 8.42 24.74
CA ASP A 129 -12.99 8.69 24.80
C ASP A 129 -13.64 8.34 23.44
N ILE A 130 -13.78 7.05 23.14
CA ILE A 130 -14.47 6.59 21.92
C ILE A 130 -15.99 6.58 22.19
N PRO A 131 -16.80 7.31 21.40
CA PRO A 131 -18.26 7.23 21.50
C PRO A 131 -18.73 5.79 21.36
N GLU A 132 -19.72 5.36 22.15
CA GLU A 132 -20.24 3.98 22.14
C GLU A 132 -20.63 3.51 20.73
N SER A 133 -21.20 4.41 19.92
CA SER A 133 -21.55 4.15 18.52
C SER A 133 -20.37 3.85 17.59
N ALA A 134 -19.15 4.23 17.98
CA ALA A 134 -17.92 4.08 17.18
C ALA A 134 -16.96 3.03 17.76
N GLN A 135 -17.23 2.47 18.95
CA GLN A 135 -16.35 1.51 19.62
C GLN A 135 -16.15 0.24 18.78
N LEU A 136 -17.24 -0.36 18.30
CA LEU A 136 -17.17 -1.59 17.50
C LEU A 136 -16.38 -1.38 16.19
N ASN A 137 -16.57 -0.24 15.53
CA ASN A 137 -15.83 0.09 14.31
C ASN A 137 -14.32 0.24 14.60
N TYR A 138 -13.98 0.85 15.72
CA TYR A 138 -12.58 1.01 16.12
C TYR A 138 -11.93 -0.33 16.50
N GLU A 139 -12.64 -1.18 17.24
CA GLU A 139 -12.18 -2.52 17.59
C GLU A 139 -11.95 -3.38 16.34
N GLN A 140 -12.85 -3.32 15.37
CA GLN A 140 -12.69 -4.00 14.08
C GLN A 140 -11.45 -3.48 13.34
N ASN A 141 -11.30 -2.17 13.22
CA ASN A 141 -10.13 -1.57 12.56
C ASN A 141 -8.81 -1.99 13.23
N MET A 142 -8.80 -2.11 14.56
CA MET A 142 -7.64 -2.58 15.32
C MET A 142 -7.32 -4.05 15.02
N HIS A 143 -8.34 -4.90 15.02
CA HIS A 143 -8.19 -6.31 14.69
C HIS A 143 -7.63 -6.48 13.27
N ASP A 144 -8.17 -5.73 12.31
CA ASP A 144 -7.74 -5.77 10.91
C ASP A 144 -6.30 -5.26 10.76
N ALA A 145 -5.93 -4.20 11.50
CA ALA A 145 -4.56 -3.71 11.54
C ALA A 145 -3.56 -4.76 12.05
N ILE A 146 -3.89 -5.46 13.14
CA ILE A 146 -3.04 -6.53 13.68
C ILE A 146 -2.90 -7.67 12.67
N ALA A 147 -3.97 -8.00 11.94
CA ALA A 147 -3.95 -9.05 10.93
C ALA A 147 -3.04 -8.72 9.72
N ILE A 148 -2.88 -7.43 9.36
CA ILE A 148 -2.02 -7.00 8.24
C ILE A 148 -0.56 -6.80 8.62
N LEU A 149 -0.23 -6.66 9.90
CA LEU A 149 1.12 -6.39 10.38
C LEU A 149 2.19 -7.32 9.76
N PRO A 150 1.99 -8.65 9.66
CA PRO A 150 2.95 -9.53 9.00
C PRO A 150 3.18 -9.19 7.52
N LYS A 151 2.16 -8.71 6.80
CA LYS A 151 2.26 -8.36 5.36
C LYS A 151 3.22 -7.19 5.13
N LEU A 152 3.34 -6.26 6.08
CA LEU A 152 4.29 -5.14 5.99
C LEU A 152 5.75 -5.61 5.85
N GLN A 153 6.06 -6.85 6.24
CA GLN A 153 7.39 -7.45 6.08
C GLN A 153 7.64 -8.01 4.67
N THR A 154 6.60 -8.47 3.98
CA THR A 154 6.73 -9.21 2.72
C THR A 154 6.28 -8.39 1.51
N GLY A 155 5.43 -7.39 1.71
CA GLY A 155 4.86 -6.56 0.65
C GLY A 155 3.46 -6.09 1.02
N LEU A 156 3.14 -4.85 0.65
CA LEU A 156 1.83 -4.25 0.90
C LEU A 156 1.16 -3.96 -0.44
N ASP A 157 -0.01 -4.57 -0.66
CA ASP A 157 -0.78 -4.39 -1.88
C ASP A 157 -1.58 -3.08 -1.82
N VAL A 158 -1.34 -2.23 -2.81
CA VAL A 158 -2.07 -0.97 -3.01
C VAL A 158 -2.54 -0.90 -4.45
N ASN A 159 -3.74 -0.36 -4.67
CA ASN A 159 -4.30 -0.19 -6.00
C ASN A 159 -4.65 1.29 -6.21
N VAL A 160 -3.85 2.00 -7.00
CA VAL A 160 -4.03 3.43 -7.26
C VAL A 160 -5.17 3.69 -8.23
N ARG A 161 -5.78 4.87 -8.14
CA ARG A 161 -6.57 5.50 -9.21
C ARG A 161 -5.76 6.66 -9.76
N PHE A 162 -5.90 6.95 -11.05
CA PHE A 162 -5.08 7.97 -11.71
C PHE A 162 -5.67 9.39 -11.62
N THR A 163 -6.65 9.59 -10.74
CA THR A 163 -7.50 10.79 -10.66
C THR A 163 -7.03 11.84 -9.64
N GLY A 164 -6.21 11.45 -8.67
CA GLY A 164 -5.76 12.35 -7.60
C GLY A 164 -4.66 11.71 -6.76
N VAL A 165 -3.83 12.52 -6.11
CA VAL A 165 -2.62 12.03 -5.39
C VAL A 165 -2.89 11.19 -4.14
N LYS A 166 -4.14 11.18 -3.64
CA LYS A 166 -4.60 10.39 -2.49
C LYS A 166 -5.52 9.24 -2.90
N ASP A 167 -5.74 9.04 -4.20
CA ASP A 167 -6.81 8.17 -4.66
C ASP A 167 -6.32 6.72 -4.76
N PHE A 168 -6.59 5.96 -3.72
CA PHE A 168 -6.39 4.51 -3.70
C PHE A 168 -7.75 3.82 -3.63
N GLU A 169 -7.85 2.62 -4.20
CA GLU A 169 -8.90 1.69 -3.80
C GLU A 169 -8.67 1.27 -2.35
N TYR A 170 -9.75 1.28 -1.56
CA TYR A 170 -9.65 0.88 -0.17
C TYR A 170 -9.29 -0.60 -0.09
N THR A 171 -8.11 -0.87 0.48
CA THR A 171 -7.66 -2.22 0.82
C THR A 171 -7.47 -2.31 2.34
N PRO A 172 -7.74 -3.45 2.98
CA PRO A 172 -7.48 -3.65 4.41
C PRO A 172 -6.03 -3.29 4.79
N GLU A 173 -5.09 -3.49 3.87
CA GLU A 173 -3.68 -3.15 3.96
C GLU A 173 -3.43 -1.66 4.25
N CYS A 174 -4.32 -0.76 3.81
CA CYS A 174 -4.16 0.68 4.01
C CYS A 174 -4.51 1.14 5.43
N ILE A 175 -5.21 0.32 6.23
CA ILE A 175 -5.75 0.72 7.53
C ILE A 175 -4.67 1.16 8.54
N VAL A 176 -3.45 0.63 8.41
CA VAL A 176 -2.31 1.00 9.26
C VAL A 176 -1.94 2.48 9.09
N PHE A 177 -2.04 3.02 7.88
CA PHE A 177 -1.76 4.42 7.61
C PHE A 177 -2.80 5.32 8.29
N ASP A 178 -4.07 4.94 8.22
CA ASP A 178 -5.18 5.67 8.84
C ASP A 178 -5.08 5.69 10.37
N LEU A 179 -4.83 4.53 10.99
CA LEU A 179 -4.67 4.42 12.46
C LEU A 179 -3.49 5.25 12.97
N LEU A 180 -2.36 5.23 12.26
CA LEU A 180 -1.16 5.99 12.62
C LEU A 180 -1.23 7.46 12.19
N ARG A 181 -2.29 7.87 11.50
CA ARG A 181 -2.45 9.21 10.92
C ARG A 181 -1.24 9.58 10.06
N ILE A 182 -0.85 8.67 9.18
CA ILE A 182 0.21 8.83 8.20
C ILE A 182 -0.44 8.93 6.84
N PRO A 183 -0.45 10.11 6.20
CA PRO A 183 -0.97 10.25 4.85
C PRO A 183 -0.21 9.36 3.86
N LEU A 184 -0.94 8.64 3.00
CA LEU A 184 -0.40 7.87 1.89
C LEU A 184 -0.69 8.62 0.59
N TYR A 185 0.34 8.78 -0.23
CA TYR A 185 0.26 9.48 -1.52
C TYR A 185 0.85 8.66 -2.66
N HIS A 186 0.47 8.96 -3.89
CA HIS A 186 1.18 8.57 -5.11
C HIS A 186 1.19 9.74 -6.10
N GLY A 187 2.05 9.68 -7.11
CA GLY A 187 2.16 10.70 -8.16
C GLY A 187 1.81 10.20 -9.56
N TRP A 188 1.14 9.07 -9.65
CA TRP A 188 0.78 8.44 -10.91
C TRP A 188 -0.59 8.93 -11.41
N LEU A 189 -0.62 10.15 -11.95
CA LEU A 189 -1.85 10.81 -12.37
C LEU A 189 -1.93 10.98 -13.88
N LEU A 190 -3.17 10.98 -14.39
CA LEU A 190 -3.46 11.40 -15.75
C LEU A 190 -3.13 12.88 -15.93
N ASP A 191 -2.73 13.24 -17.15
CA ASP A 191 -2.48 14.63 -17.54
C ASP A 191 -3.78 15.25 -18.08
N PRO A 192 -4.30 16.34 -17.46
CA PRO A 192 -5.47 17.07 -17.94
C PRO A 192 -5.37 17.53 -19.41
N GLU A 193 -4.15 17.72 -19.92
CA GLU A 193 -3.90 18.15 -21.30
C GLU A 193 -4.07 17.02 -22.34
N SER A 194 -4.34 15.78 -21.91
CA SER A 194 -4.50 14.60 -22.77
C SER A 194 -5.95 14.05 -22.74
N PRO A 195 -6.92 14.69 -23.42
CA PRO A 195 -8.35 14.32 -23.35
C PRO A 195 -8.65 12.90 -23.85
N GLU A 196 -7.92 12.42 -24.86
CA GLU A 196 -8.09 11.07 -25.40
C GLU A 196 -7.70 9.99 -24.38
N ILE A 197 -6.61 10.22 -23.64
CA ILE A 197 -6.15 9.31 -22.58
C ILE A 197 -7.09 9.36 -21.38
N LEU A 198 -7.55 10.57 -21.00
CA LEU A 198 -8.55 10.74 -19.94
C LEU A 198 -9.83 9.97 -20.24
N ALA A 199 -10.32 10.02 -21.48
CA ALA A 199 -11.50 9.26 -21.90
C ALA A 199 -11.24 7.74 -21.89
N ALA A 200 -10.06 7.31 -22.37
CA ALA A 200 -9.69 5.90 -22.43
C ALA A 200 -9.50 5.27 -21.02
N VAL A 201 -8.88 5.99 -20.09
CA VAL A 201 -8.62 5.50 -18.73
C VAL A 201 -9.81 5.74 -17.79
N GLY A 202 -10.48 6.88 -17.90
CA GLY A 202 -11.60 7.25 -17.04
C GLY A 202 -11.24 7.26 -15.56
N SER A 203 -12.12 6.72 -14.72
CA SER A 203 -11.96 6.62 -13.27
C SER A 203 -11.48 5.22 -12.80
N CYS A 204 -10.92 4.42 -13.71
CA CYS A 204 -10.43 3.08 -13.39
C CYS A 204 -9.28 3.14 -12.36
N SER A 205 -9.26 2.18 -11.43
CA SER A 205 -8.04 1.84 -10.71
C SER A 205 -7.05 1.10 -11.62
N TYR A 206 -5.80 0.92 -11.20
CA TYR A 206 -4.80 0.20 -11.99
C TYR A 206 -5.29 -1.21 -12.38
N ASN A 207 -5.80 -1.99 -11.41
CA ASN A 207 -6.32 -3.34 -11.71
C ASN A 207 -7.49 -3.32 -12.71
N GLN A 208 -8.45 -2.40 -12.51
CA GLN A 208 -9.58 -2.23 -13.43
C GLN A 208 -9.12 -1.83 -14.84
N LEU A 209 -8.07 -1.00 -14.95
CA LEU A 209 -7.54 -0.56 -16.23
C LEU A 209 -6.85 -1.71 -16.98
N VAL A 210 -6.06 -2.53 -16.29
CA VAL A 210 -5.41 -3.71 -16.87
C VAL A 210 -6.46 -4.68 -17.42
N GLU A 211 -7.50 -4.99 -16.65
CA GLU A 211 -8.61 -5.82 -17.11
C GLU A 211 -9.34 -5.19 -18.31
N LYS A 212 -9.61 -3.87 -18.25
CA LYS A 212 -10.22 -3.12 -19.36
C LYS A 212 -9.39 -3.25 -20.63
N ILE A 213 -8.06 -3.11 -20.56
CA ILE A 213 -7.16 -3.23 -21.72
C ILE A 213 -7.27 -4.62 -22.34
N ILE A 214 -7.22 -5.68 -21.55
CA ILE A 214 -7.29 -7.08 -22.04
C ILE A 214 -8.63 -7.32 -22.74
N ASN A 215 -9.73 -6.93 -22.11
CA ASN A 215 -11.08 -7.11 -22.66
C ASN A 215 -11.30 -6.29 -23.93
N ASN A 216 -10.84 -5.04 -23.95
CA ASN A 216 -11.07 -4.15 -25.08
C ASN A 216 -10.19 -4.48 -26.30
N LYS A 217 -8.97 -5.01 -26.10
CA LYS A 217 -8.08 -5.46 -27.19
C LYS A 217 -8.66 -6.60 -28.02
N SER A 218 -9.44 -7.48 -27.38
CA SER A 218 -10.10 -8.61 -28.06
C SER A 218 -11.47 -8.25 -28.65
N SER A 219 -11.90 -6.99 -28.51
CA SER A 219 -13.19 -6.52 -29.00
C SER A 219 -13.21 -6.42 -30.53
N THR A 220 -14.38 -6.65 -31.13
CA THR A 220 -14.63 -6.42 -32.56
C THR A 220 -14.93 -4.95 -32.89
N LYS A 221 -15.14 -4.12 -31.86
CA LYS A 221 -15.46 -2.69 -32.01
C LYS A 221 -14.17 -1.86 -32.11
N PRO A 222 -13.95 -1.12 -33.22
CA PRO A 222 -12.74 -0.31 -33.39
C PRO A 222 -12.54 0.75 -32.29
N GLU A 223 -13.63 1.35 -31.78
CA GLU A 223 -13.53 2.32 -30.67
C GLU A 223 -12.91 1.71 -29.40
N MET A 224 -13.31 0.49 -29.04
CA MET A 224 -12.83 -0.18 -27.82
C MET A 224 -11.35 -0.54 -27.96
N VAL A 225 -10.93 -1.04 -29.13
CA VAL A 225 -9.52 -1.34 -29.42
C VAL A 225 -8.68 -0.07 -29.33
N THR A 226 -9.19 1.06 -29.84
CA THR A 226 -8.49 2.36 -29.77
C THR A 226 -8.32 2.83 -28.34
N GLU A 227 -9.36 2.75 -27.50
CA GLU A 227 -9.26 3.05 -26.07
C GLU A 227 -8.21 2.16 -25.37
N ALA A 228 -8.17 0.87 -25.69
CA ALA A 228 -7.22 -0.06 -25.10
C ALA A 228 -5.77 0.30 -25.43
N LEU A 229 -5.49 0.68 -26.68
CA LEU A 229 -4.16 1.09 -27.12
C LEU A 229 -3.72 2.40 -26.45
N LEU A 230 -4.64 3.36 -26.27
CA LEU A 230 -4.35 4.61 -25.55
C LEU A 230 -4.05 4.36 -24.07
N ALA A 231 -4.85 3.52 -23.41
CA ALA A 231 -4.65 3.14 -22.02
C ALA A 231 -3.34 2.36 -21.81
N GLU A 232 -3.00 1.45 -22.72
CA GLU A 232 -1.72 0.73 -22.70
C GLU A 232 -0.54 1.68 -22.89
N ALA A 233 -0.60 2.55 -23.90
CA ALA A 233 0.45 3.54 -24.15
C ALA A 233 0.66 4.48 -22.94
N PHE A 234 -0.41 4.82 -22.22
CA PHE A 234 -0.31 5.55 -20.96
C PHE A 234 0.50 4.76 -19.91
N LEU A 235 0.16 3.50 -19.66
CA LEU A 235 0.86 2.66 -18.68
C LEU A 235 2.34 2.48 -19.05
N GLU A 236 2.64 2.24 -20.33
CA GLU A 236 4.01 2.09 -20.83
C GLU A 236 4.83 3.38 -20.65
N ARG A 237 4.28 4.52 -21.08
CA ARG A 237 4.97 5.81 -21.00
C ARG A 237 5.21 6.27 -19.56
N THR A 238 4.35 5.83 -18.65
CA THR A 238 4.37 6.25 -17.23
C THR A 238 4.77 5.12 -16.29
N ALA A 239 5.44 4.09 -16.79
CA ALA A 239 5.84 2.90 -16.03
C ALA A 239 6.68 3.17 -14.77
N SER A 240 7.30 4.36 -14.65
CA SER A 240 7.97 4.81 -13.42
C SER A 240 7.02 5.25 -12.28
N GLN A 241 5.71 5.18 -12.52
CA GLN A 241 4.61 5.48 -11.59
C GLN A 241 4.66 6.91 -11.01
N LEU A 242 5.21 7.86 -11.77
CA LEU A 242 5.23 9.28 -11.44
C LEU A 242 5.13 10.09 -12.73
N THR A 243 4.11 10.94 -12.83
CA THR A 243 3.94 11.87 -13.96
C THR A 243 4.31 13.28 -13.56
N TYR A 244 4.59 14.14 -14.54
CA TYR A 244 4.87 15.56 -14.27
C TYR A 244 3.67 16.26 -13.63
N HIS A 245 2.46 15.99 -14.13
CA HIS A 245 1.22 16.47 -13.53
C HIS A 245 1.09 16.00 -12.07
N GLY A 246 1.27 14.69 -11.81
CA GLY A 246 1.21 14.15 -10.45
C GLY A 246 2.26 14.73 -9.51
N LEU A 247 3.47 15.05 -10.00
CA LEU A 247 4.48 15.74 -9.20
C LEU A 247 4.05 17.17 -8.83
N CYS A 248 3.46 17.92 -9.77
CA CYS A 248 2.94 19.26 -9.50
C CYS A 248 1.78 19.24 -8.49
N GLU A 249 0.88 18.26 -8.63
CA GLU A 249 -0.24 18.08 -7.71
C GLU A 249 0.21 17.65 -6.31
N LEU A 250 1.21 16.76 -6.20
CA LEU A 250 1.84 16.41 -4.93
C LEU A 250 2.40 17.67 -4.24
N ASN A 251 3.19 18.47 -4.97
CA ASN A 251 3.79 19.68 -4.42
C ASN A 251 2.76 20.70 -3.92
N SER A 252 1.60 20.77 -4.60
CA SER A 252 0.51 21.67 -4.25
C SER A 252 -0.39 21.13 -3.11
N THR A 253 -0.53 19.81 -3.01
CA THR A 253 -1.42 19.14 -2.04
C THR A 253 -0.75 18.92 -0.69
N LEU A 254 0.54 18.57 -0.67
CA LEU A 254 1.27 18.36 0.57
C LEU A 254 1.36 19.68 1.34
N THR A 255 1.05 19.62 2.62
CA THR A 255 1.19 20.74 3.55
C THR A 255 2.66 20.93 3.93
N GLU A 256 3.05 22.18 4.21
CA GLU A 256 4.42 22.45 4.66
C GLU A 256 4.69 21.74 6.00
N ASP A 257 5.89 21.21 6.13
CA ASP A 257 6.36 20.43 7.28
C ASP A 257 5.61 19.11 7.52
N GLU A 258 4.92 18.57 6.50
CA GLU A 258 4.21 17.29 6.56
C GLU A 258 5.15 16.09 6.34
N LEU A 259 5.02 15.07 7.21
CA LEU A 259 5.63 13.74 7.04
C LEU A 259 4.56 12.75 6.57
N CYS A 260 4.81 12.11 5.44
CA CYS A 260 3.90 11.17 4.80
C CYS A 260 4.64 9.99 4.17
N VAL A 261 3.90 9.06 3.57
CA VAL A 261 4.44 7.96 2.77
C VAL A 261 4.04 8.15 1.31
N LEU A 262 5.00 7.99 0.40
CA LEU A 262 4.81 8.02 -1.04
C LEU A 262 4.96 6.60 -1.60
N PHE A 263 3.95 6.14 -2.32
CA PHE A 263 4.03 4.95 -3.16
C PHE A 263 4.49 5.34 -4.58
N ARG A 264 5.60 4.73 -5.02
CA ARG A 264 6.12 4.91 -6.38
C ARG A 264 7.00 3.73 -6.76
N ASN A 265 6.81 3.24 -7.99
CA ASN A 265 7.60 2.16 -8.59
C ASN A 265 7.66 0.91 -7.69
N ASN A 266 6.48 0.49 -7.22
CA ASN A 266 6.31 -0.64 -6.30
C ASN A 266 7.12 -0.51 -4.99
N HIS A 267 7.36 0.73 -4.54
CA HIS A 267 8.15 1.04 -3.35
C HIS A 267 7.46 2.09 -2.49
N PHE A 268 7.60 1.96 -1.16
CA PHE A 268 7.09 2.90 -0.17
C PHE A 268 8.22 3.75 0.39
N ILE A 269 8.08 5.08 0.28
CA ILE A 269 9.13 6.05 0.59
C ILE A 269 8.62 7.00 1.67
N THR A 270 9.41 7.23 2.72
CA THR A 270 9.16 8.33 3.64
C THR A 270 9.41 9.66 2.94
N LEU A 271 8.38 10.50 2.85
CA LEU A 271 8.45 11.80 2.19
C LEU A 271 8.20 12.92 3.22
N TYR A 272 8.94 14.01 3.07
CA TYR A 272 8.78 15.22 3.86
C TYR A 272 8.76 16.44 2.95
N LYS A 273 7.75 17.28 3.09
CA LYS A 273 7.72 18.59 2.44
C LYS A 273 8.31 19.63 3.39
N ARG A 274 9.50 20.14 3.05
CA ARG A 274 10.14 21.21 3.81
C ARG A 274 9.62 22.55 3.33
N LYS A 275 9.31 23.43 4.28
CA LYS A 275 9.01 24.84 3.99
C LYS A 275 10.12 25.50 3.16
N ASP A 276 9.72 26.13 2.07
CA ASP A 276 10.58 26.96 1.22
C ASP A 276 11.13 28.20 1.96
#